data_AF-A0A831NJZ5-F1
#
_entry.id   AF-A0A831NJZ5-F1
#
_cell.length_a   1.000
_cell.length_b   1.000
_cell.length_c   1.000
_cell.angle_alpha   90.00
_cell.angle_beta   90.00
_cell.angle_gamma   90.00
#
_symmetry.space_group_name_H-M   'P 1'
#
loop_
_entity.id
_entity.type
_entity.pdbx_description
1 polymer ?
#
loop_
_entity_poly.entity_id
_entity_poly.type
_entity_poly.pdbx_seq_one_letter_code
_entity_poly.pdbx_strand_id
1 'polypeptide(L)'
;MTNEELIKEYQEGNHSALDELIKQNENIVKFFANKYYGIASRALVDFDDLEQEGWIAFIKAVEKYRFDTEEPIKFISYAGEVIKGRMLNFINRNISRVKKSDSTSDQIIMHSINEVVSEDDDRNLEELLADESSEQPFLEVDEEIDNEILRQDLYEVLDSVFGKETEFNGEDFSFMDVNYLTFKLKNGINGREVLILHYGLEGKPQTFEQIAKKFKVTRQSVQEAEFKAIKKIRNSEAGKALMKKYQWMVFNSLEQEKDQINQFASPDVVLERMETLDDLLYGILNQCC
;
A
#
# COMPACT_ATOMS: atom_id res chain seq x y z
N MET A 1 15.22 -4.07 -30.57
CA MET A 1 14.67 -5.42 -30.79
C MET A 1 13.69 -5.71 -29.68
N THR A 2 12.62 -6.44 -29.99
CA THR A 2 11.68 -6.91 -28.97
C THR A 2 12.29 -8.07 -28.18
N ASN A 3 11.76 -8.35 -26.99
CA ASN A 3 12.22 -9.48 -26.18
C ASN A 3 12.05 -10.80 -26.94
N GLU A 4 10.91 -10.95 -27.62
CA GLU A 4 10.57 -12.14 -28.40
C GLU A 4 11.55 -12.37 -29.58
N GLU A 5 11.98 -11.30 -30.25
CA GLU A 5 13.02 -11.38 -31.30
C GLU A 5 14.36 -11.85 -30.74
N LEU A 6 14.82 -11.25 -29.64
CA LEU A 6 16.09 -11.63 -29.02
C LEU A 6 16.09 -13.05 -28.47
N ILE A 7 14.95 -13.53 -27.95
CA ILE A 7 14.82 -14.92 -27.47
C ILE A 7 14.95 -15.89 -28.64
N LYS A 8 14.36 -15.57 -29.79
CA LYS A 8 14.46 -16.39 -30.98
C LYS A 8 15.91 -16.48 -31.46
N GLU A 9 16.63 -15.36 -31.52
CA GLU A 9 18.06 -15.35 -31.87
C GLU A 9 18.90 -16.18 -30.88
N TYR A 10 18.61 -16.07 -29.58
CA TYR A 10 19.29 -16.88 -28.56
C TYR A 10 19.04 -18.37 -28.75
N GLN A 11 17.80 -18.79 -29.01
CA GLN A 11 17.43 -20.19 -29.26
C GLN A 11 18.04 -20.73 -30.57
N GLU A 12 18.32 -19.86 -31.54
CA GLU A 12 19.05 -20.18 -32.78
C GLU A 12 20.57 -20.27 -32.58
N GLY A 13 21.08 -19.98 -31.37
CA GLY A 13 22.49 -20.15 -30.98
C GLY A 13 23.28 -18.84 -30.83
N ASN A 14 22.64 -17.67 -30.98
CA ASN A 14 23.30 -16.38 -30.75
C ASN A 14 23.33 -16.03 -29.24
N HIS A 15 24.41 -16.42 -28.56
CA HIS A 15 24.57 -16.13 -27.13
C HIS A 15 24.65 -14.63 -26.80
N SER A 16 25.04 -13.77 -27.75
CA SER A 16 25.08 -12.31 -27.52
C SER A 16 23.69 -11.70 -27.33
N ALA A 17 22.64 -12.36 -27.83
CA ALA A 17 21.26 -11.91 -27.66
C ALA A 17 20.78 -12.04 -26.20
N LEU A 18 21.34 -12.99 -25.43
CA LEU A 18 21.01 -13.16 -24.01
C LEU A 18 21.50 -11.98 -23.17
N ASP A 19 22.71 -11.49 -23.45
CA ASP A 19 23.27 -10.33 -22.73
C ASP A 19 22.42 -9.07 -22.94
N GLU A 20 21.88 -8.91 -24.15
CA GLU A 20 20.99 -7.79 -24.47
C GLU A 20 19.60 -7.96 -23.81
N LEU A 21 19.06 -9.17 -23.77
CA LEU A 21 17.84 -9.49 -23.04
C LEU A 21 17.96 -9.19 -21.54
N ILE A 22 19.08 -9.58 -20.93
CA ILE A 22 19.34 -9.34 -19.51
C ILE A 22 19.36 -7.83 -19.23
N LYS A 23 20.09 -7.05 -20.03
CA LYS A 23 20.16 -5.59 -19.89
C LYS A 23 18.80 -4.91 -20.07
N GLN A 24 17.99 -5.35 -21.03
CA GLN A 24 16.67 -4.77 -21.26
C GLN A 24 15.67 -5.07 -20.13
N ASN A 25 15.86 -6.19 -19.42
CA ASN A 25 14.90 -6.72 -18.45
C ASN A 25 15.44 -6.75 -17.01
N GLU A 26 16.44 -5.92 -16.69
CA GLU A 26 16.99 -5.83 -15.33
C GLU A 26 15.93 -5.46 -14.28
N ASN A 27 15.03 -4.55 -14.65
CA ASN A 27 14.02 -4.02 -13.75
C ASN A 27 12.95 -5.05 -13.34
N ILE A 28 12.65 -6.05 -14.18
CA ILE A 28 11.63 -7.06 -13.81
C ILE A 28 12.15 -8.00 -12.72
N VAL A 29 13.41 -8.45 -12.81
CA VAL A 29 14.00 -9.30 -11.77
C VAL A 29 14.15 -8.52 -10.48
N LYS A 30 14.65 -7.28 -10.55
CA LYS A 30 14.73 -6.38 -9.39
C LYS A 30 13.37 -6.08 -8.78
N PHE A 31 12.32 -5.92 -9.59
CA PHE A 31 10.96 -5.73 -9.09
C PHE A 31 10.51 -6.92 -8.23
N PHE A 32 10.70 -8.15 -8.71
CA PHE A 32 10.33 -9.34 -7.93
C PHE A 32 11.24 -9.57 -6.71
N ALA A 33 12.54 -9.32 -6.83
CA ALA A 33 13.47 -9.41 -5.70
C ALA A 33 13.06 -8.44 -4.59
N ASN A 34 12.82 -7.16 -4.91
CA ASN A 34 12.33 -6.17 -3.94
C ASN A 34 10.96 -6.56 -3.34
N LYS A 35 10.04 -7.05 -4.19
CA LYS A 35 8.70 -7.48 -3.73
C LYS A 35 8.76 -8.61 -2.71
N TYR A 36 9.66 -9.59 -2.89
CA TYR A 36 9.76 -10.76 -2.01
C TYR A 36 10.86 -10.65 -0.95
N TYR A 37 11.65 -9.58 -0.97
CA TYR A 37 12.75 -9.40 -0.03
C TYR A 37 12.29 -9.36 1.43
N GLY A 38 11.15 -8.74 1.73
CA GLY A 38 10.60 -8.74 3.09
C GLY A 38 10.27 -10.15 3.62
N ILE A 39 9.94 -11.10 2.74
CA ILE A 39 9.70 -12.51 3.10
C ILE A 39 11.04 -13.25 3.19
N ALA A 40 11.95 -12.97 2.26
CA ALA A 40 13.28 -13.57 2.21
C ALA A 40 14.16 -13.19 3.42
N SER A 41 14.10 -11.94 3.88
CA SER A 41 14.86 -11.47 5.04
C SER A 41 14.48 -12.20 6.32
N ARG A 42 13.18 -12.51 6.50
CA ARG A 42 12.67 -13.36 7.59
C ARG A 42 13.18 -14.80 7.50
N ALA A 43 13.50 -15.26 6.30
CA ALA A 43 14.11 -16.56 6.04
C ALA A 43 15.65 -16.56 6.13
N LEU A 44 16.28 -15.46 6.57
CA LEU A 44 17.73 -15.25 6.57
C LEU A 44 18.36 -15.40 5.18
N VAL A 45 17.61 -15.05 4.13
CA VAL A 45 18.09 -15.02 2.74
C VAL A 45 18.48 -13.59 2.39
N ASP A 46 19.71 -13.43 1.91
CA ASP A 46 20.23 -12.15 1.46
C ASP A 46 19.56 -11.69 0.15
N PHE A 47 19.48 -10.38 -0.05
CA PHE A 47 18.86 -9.80 -1.24
C PHE A 47 19.54 -10.30 -2.53
N ASP A 48 20.87 -10.33 -2.51
CA ASP A 48 21.68 -10.75 -3.66
C ASP A 48 21.37 -12.20 -4.03
N ASP A 49 21.22 -13.10 -3.06
CA ASP A 49 20.89 -14.51 -3.33
C ASP A 49 19.49 -14.66 -3.97
N LEU A 50 18.53 -13.87 -3.50
CA LEU A 50 17.19 -13.85 -4.06
C LEU A 50 17.19 -13.30 -5.49
N GLU A 51 17.92 -12.21 -5.74
CA GLU A 51 18.08 -11.63 -7.08
C GLU A 51 18.72 -12.64 -8.05
N GLN A 52 19.75 -13.37 -7.60
CA GLN A 52 20.42 -14.38 -8.42
C GLN A 52 19.48 -15.55 -8.78
N GLU A 53 18.67 -16.04 -7.85
CA GLU A 53 17.66 -17.06 -8.17
C GLU A 53 16.60 -16.55 -9.14
N GLY A 54 16.27 -15.27 -9.08
CA GLY A 54 15.48 -14.58 -10.09
C GLY A 54 16.08 -14.62 -11.48
N TRP A 55 17.37 -14.30 -11.59
CA TRP A 55 18.11 -14.35 -12.86
C TRP A 55 18.21 -15.77 -13.43
N ILE A 56 18.46 -16.77 -12.58
CA ILE A 56 18.45 -18.18 -12.99
C ILE A 56 17.07 -18.58 -13.54
N ALA A 57 15.99 -18.11 -12.90
CA ALA A 57 14.63 -18.36 -13.36
C ALA A 57 14.35 -17.70 -14.71
N PHE A 58 14.80 -16.46 -14.88
CA PHE A 58 14.64 -15.69 -16.12
C PHE A 58 15.33 -16.38 -17.30
N ILE A 59 16.59 -16.80 -17.14
CA ILE A 59 17.33 -17.51 -18.19
C ILE A 59 16.62 -18.83 -18.54
N LYS A 60 16.14 -19.58 -17.55
CA LYS A 60 15.34 -20.80 -17.79
C LYS A 60 14.02 -20.51 -18.49
N ALA A 61 13.41 -19.35 -18.25
CA ALA A 61 12.21 -18.92 -18.95
C ALA A 61 12.53 -18.63 -20.42
N VAL A 62 13.66 -17.97 -20.73
CA VAL A 62 14.14 -17.73 -22.10
C VAL A 62 14.34 -19.06 -22.85
N GLU A 63 14.98 -20.05 -22.22
CA GLU A 63 15.24 -21.37 -22.81
C GLU A 63 13.96 -22.16 -23.10
N LYS A 64 12.92 -21.99 -22.28
CA LYS A 64 11.68 -22.76 -22.37
C LYS A 64 10.53 -22.03 -23.05
N TYR A 65 10.70 -20.75 -23.37
CA TYR A 65 9.67 -19.96 -24.01
C TYR A 65 9.36 -20.49 -25.41
N ARG A 66 8.07 -20.61 -25.71
CA ARG A 66 7.54 -21.22 -26.92
C ARG A 66 6.76 -20.19 -27.72
N PHE A 67 7.03 -20.14 -29.02
CA PHE A 67 6.37 -19.21 -29.95
C PHE A 67 5.14 -19.82 -30.63
N ASP A 68 4.95 -21.14 -30.53
CA ASP A 68 3.99 -21.94 -31.31
C ASP A 68 2.62 -22.10 -30.64
N THR A 69 2.21 -21.13 -29.82
CA THR A 69 0.89 -21.16 -29.16
C THR A 69 -0.15 -20.41 -30.02
N GLU A 70 -1.38 -20.91 -30.10
CA GLU A 70 -2.48 -20.27 -30.87
C GLU A 70 -2.71 -18.80 -30.44
N GLU A 71 -2.46 -18.49 -29.17
CA GLU A 71 -2.37 -17.14 -28.63
C GLU A 71 -1.02 -16.95 -27.89
N PRO A 72 -0.03 -16.28 -28.50
CA PRO A 72 1.28 -16.10 -27.88
C PRO A 72 1.21 -15.09 -26.72
N ILE A 73 1.46 -15.58 -25.51
CA ILE A 73 1.58 -14.75 -24.31
C ILE A 73 2.90 -13.98 -24.39
N LYS A 74 2.87 -12.66 -24.11
CA LYS A 74 4.10 -11.84 -24.03
C LYS A 74 5.12 -12.47 -23.10
N PHE A 75 6.39 -12.48 -23.49
CA PHE A 75 7.44 -13.13 -22.73
C PHE A 75 7.55 -12.62 -21.28
N ILE A 76 7.42 -11.31 -21.08
CA ILE A 76 7.45 -10.67 -19.76
C ILE A 76 6.41 -11.27 -18.80
N SER A 77 5.19 -11.54 -19.29
CA SER A 77 4.12 -12.13 -18.49
C SER A 77 4.45 -13.57 -18.10
N TYR A 78 5.00 -14.35 -19.04
CA TYR A 78 5.44 -15.73 -18.77
C TYR A 78 6.63 -15.77 -17.80
N ALA A 79 7.67 -14.98 -18.06
CA ALA A 79 8.87 -14.91 -17.25
C ALA A 79 8.55 -14.48 -15.81
N GLY A 80 7.60 -13.57 -15.62
CA GLY A 80 7.16 -13.13 -14.30
C GLY A 80 6.64 -14.27 -13.42
N GLU A 81 5.83 -15.18 -13.95
CA GLU A 81 5.33 -16.34 -13.18
C GLU A 81 6.46 -17.34 -12.86
N VAL A 82 7.40 -17.54 -13.77
CA VAL A 82 8.57 -18.42 -13.56
C VAL A 82 9.50 -17.85 -12.49
N ILE A 83 9.81 -16.54 -12.55
CA ILE A 83 10.64 -15.83 -11.58
C ILE A 83 9.99 -15.90 -10.18
N LYS A 84 8.72 -15.51 -10.08
CA LYS A 84 7.94 -15.58 -8.85
C LYS A 84 7.98 -16.99 -8.24
N GLY A 85 7.66 -18.01 -9.03
CA GLY A 85 7.63 -19.40 -8.56
C GLY A 85 8.99 -19.88 -8.09
N ARG A 86 10.08 -19.49 -8.78
CA ARG A 86 11.44 -19.85 -8.38
C ARG A 86 11.88 -19.18 -7.09
N MET A 87 11.69 -17.87 -6.97
CA MET A 87 12.04 -17.09 -5.78
C MET A 87 11.28 -17.58 -4.54
N LEU A 88 9.96 -17.78 -4.64
CA LEU A 88 9.16 -18.28 -3.52
C LEU A 88 9.58 -19.69 -3.10
N ASN A 89 9.86 -20.58 -4.06
CA ASN A 89 10.37 -21.92 -3.74
C ASN A 89 11.76 -21.88 -3.08
N PHE A 90 12.61 -20.94 -3.48
CA PHE A 90 13.92 -20.74 -2.87
C PHE A 90 13.80 -20.26 -1.43
N ILE A 91 12.97 -19.24 -1.17
CA ILE A 91 12.67 -18.76 0.18
C ILE A 91 12.14 -19.91 1.03
N ASN A 92 11.13 -20.65 0.55
CA ASN A 92 10.52 -21.77 1.27
C ASN A 92 11.47 -22.93 1.60
N ARG A 93 12.58 -23.07 0.87
CA ARG A 93 13.63 -24.06 1.15
C ARG A 93 14.64 -23.57 2.19
N ASN A 94 14.90 -22.26 2.23
CA ASN A 94 15.88 -21.65 3.12
C ASN A 94 15.30 -21.21 4.47
N ILE A 95 13.97 -21.07 4.58
CA ILE A 95 13.32 -21.03 5.89
C ILE A 95 13.76 -22.28 6.66
N SER A 96 14.47 -22.07 7.77
CA SER A 96 14.96 -23.15 8.64
C SER A 96 13.78 -23.98 9.15
N ARG A 97 13.46 -25.05 8.42
CA ARG A 97 12.76 -26.19 8.98
C ARG A 97 13.75 -26.79 9.97
N VAL A 98 13.54 -26.59 11.26
CA VAL A 98 14.36 -27.15 12.33
C VAL A 98 14.78 -28.58 11.95
N LYS A 99 16.08 -28.77 11.64
CA LYS A 99 16.67 -30.10 11.46
C LYS A 99 16.51 -30.84 12.78
N LYS A 100 15.70 -31.89 12.82
CA LYS A 100 15.71 -32.81 13.97
C LYS A 100 17.05 -33.54 14.02
N SER A 101 17.55 -33.70 15.24
CA SER A 101 18.90 -34.17 15.55
C SER A 101 19.05 -35.70 15.64
N ASP A 102 18.00 -36.52 15.54
CA ASP A 102 18.12 -37.99 15.63
C ASP A 102 16.98 -38.79 14.97
N SER A 103 17.26 -40.06 14.63
CA SER A 103 16.46 -40.91 13.71
C SER A 103 15.18 -41.54 14.29
N THR A 104 14.79 -41.25 15.53
CA THR A 104 13.69 -41.94 16.24
C THR A 104 12.48 -41.08 16.58
N SER A 105 12.49 -39.80 16.23
CA SER A 105 11.33 -38.94 16.46
C SER A 105 10.35 -38.99 15.29
N ASP A 106 9.05 -39.13 15.57
CA ASP A 106 8.00 -39.13 14.56
C ASP A 106 8.11 -37.92 13.61
N GLN A 107 7.81 -38.19 12.33
CA GLN A 107 7.80 -37.16 11.29
C GLN A 107 6.85 -36.05 11.70
N ILE A 108 7.34 -34.81 11.79
CA ILE A 108 6.45 -33.66 11.91
C ILE A 108 5.83 -33.46 10.53
N ILE A 109 4.59 -33.90 10.39
CA ILE A 109 3.77 -33.60 9.22
C ILE A 109 3.29 -32.16 9.42
N MET A 110 3.79 -31.26 8.56
CA MET A 110 3.32 -29.88 8.53
C MET A 110 2.11 -29.82 7.61
N HIS A 111 0.93 -29.60 8.18
CA HIS A 111 -0.30 -29.34 7.43
C HIS A 111 -0.33 -27.89 6.94
N SER A 112 -0.96 -27.66 5.80
CA SER A 112 -1.21 -26.28 5.36
C SER A 112 -2.14 -25.62 6.37
N ILE A 113 -1.89 -24.35 6.72
CA ILE A 113 -2.75 -23.60 7.64
C ILE A 113 -4.18 -23.49 7.06
N ASN A 114 -4.29 -23.52 5.72
CA ASN A 114 -5.55 -23.49 4.99
C ASN A 114 -6.13 -24.90 4.74
N GLU A 115 -5.50 -25.96 5.24
CA GLU A 115 -6.01 -27.33 5.14
C GLU A 115 -7.16 -27.50 6.13
N VAL A 116 -8.28 -28.02 5.62
CA VAL A 116 -9.45 -28.33 6.44
C VAL A 116 -9.07 -29.42 7.43
N VAL A 117 -9.40 -29.20 8.70
CA VAL A 117 -8.89 -30.03 9.81
C VAL A 117 -9.50 -31.44 9.77
N SER A 118 -10.69 -31.60 9.19
CA SER A 118 -11.31 -32.90 8.94
C SER A 118 -12.35 -32.84 7.83
N GLU A 119 -12.78 -34.00 7.31
CA GLU A 119 -13.87 -34.09 6.30
C GLU A 119 -15.23 -33.60 6.82
N ASP A 120 -15.41 -33.53 8.15
CA ASP A 120 -16.65 -33.12 8.82
C ASP A 120 -16.60 -31.69 9.41
N ASP A 121 -15.44 -31.02 9.38
CA ASP A 121 -15.24 -29.67 9.94
C ASP A 121 -14.59 -28.79 8.88
N ASP A 122 -15.38 -27.86 8.30
CA ASP A 122 -14.99 -26.96 7.22
C ASP A 122 -13.96 -25.89 7.63
N ARG A 123 -13.64 -25.82 8.93
CA ARG A 123 -12.67 -24.86 9.46
C ARG A 123 -11.26 -25.31 9.18
N ASN A 124 -10.43 -24.38 8.74
CA ASN A 124 -9.02 -24.62 8.52
C ASN A 124 -8.23 -24.47 9.83
N LEU A 125 -6.96 -24.87 9.80
CA LEU A 125 -6.09 -24.80 10.97
C LEU A 125 -5.82 -23.33 11.40
N GLU A 126 -5.93 -22.37 10.48
CA GLU A 126 -5.89 -20.92 10.75
C GLU A 126 -6.95 -20.50 11.75
N GLU A 127 -8.22 -20.82 11.46
CA GLU A 127 -9.38 -20.44 12.25
C GLU A 127 -9.39 -21.08 13.64
N LEU A 128 -8.73 -22.23 13.81
CA LEU A 128 -8.59 -22.91 15.10
C LEU A 128 -7.43 -22.39 15.95
N LEU A 129 -6.38 -21.85 15.32
CA LEU A 129 -5.18 -21.37 15.99
C LEU A 129 -5.10 -19.85 16.09
N ALA A 130 -6.03 -19.12 15.44
CA ALA A 130 -6.13 -17.69 15.51
C ALA A 130 -6.25 -17.24 16.97
N ASP A 131 -5.18 -16.64 17.49
CA ASP A 131 -5.15 -15.95 18.76
C ASP A 131 -5.08 -14.46 18.46
N GLU A 132 -6.23 -13.79 18.54
CA GLU A 132 -6.36 -12.35 18.31
C GLU A 132 -5.35 -11.54 19.15
N SER A 133 -4.95 -12.04 20.33
CA SER A 133 -3.97 -11.35 21.19
C SER A 133 -2.54 -11.42 20.65
N SER A 134 -2.24 -12.43 19.83
CA SER A 134 -0.94 -12.60 19.18
C SER A 134 -0.80 -11.82 17.87
N GLU A 135 -1.92 -11.38 17.27
CA GLU A 135 -1.95 -10.55 16.06
C GLU A 135 -1.79 -9.05 16.36
N GLN A 136 -2.22 -8.58 17.54
CA GLN A 136 -2.17 -7.16 17.92
C GLN A 136 -0.79 -6.50 17.69
N PRO A 137 0.35 -7.11 18.09
CA PRO A 137 1.65 -6.48 17.89
C PRO A 137 2.02 -6.33 16.41
N PHE A 138 1.50 -7.20 15.53
CA PHE A 138 1.74 -7.11 14.09
C PHE A 138 0.84 -6.04 13.46
N LEU A 139 -0.43 -5.97 13.86
CA LEU A 139 -1.36 -4.94 13.43
C LEU A 139 -0.87 -3.54 13.83
N GLU A 140 -0.35 -3.37 15.04
CA GLU A 140 0.23 -2.10 15.51
C GLU A 140 1.43 -1.66 14.64
N VAL A 141 2.31 -2.59 14.26
CA VAL A 141 3.48 -2.32 13.41
C VAL A 141 3.06 -1.99 11.97
N ASP A 142 2.10 -2.73 11.41
CA ASP A 142 1.57 -2.48 10.07
C ASP A 142 0.87 -1.11 10.02
N GLU A 143 0.07 -0.76 11.03
CA GLU A 143 -0.54 0.57 11.16
C GLU A 143 0.50 1.68 11.28
N GLU A 144 1.60 1.47 12.02
CA GLU A 144 2.67 2.45 12.14
C GLU A 144 3.37 2.68 10.80
N ILE A 145 3.65 1.61 10.04
CA ILE A 145 4.24 1.68 8.71
C ILE A 145 3.32 2.41 7.72
N ASP A 146 2.03 2.06 7.71
CA ASP A 146 1.04 2.71 6.84
C ASP A 146 0.89 4.20 7.14
N ASN A 147 0.92 4.57 8.43
CA ASN A 147 0.91 5.97 8.86
C ASN A 147 2.17 6.71 8.40
N GLU A 148 3.34 6.09 8.44
CA GLU A 148 4.58 6.72 8.00
C GLU A 148 4.61 6.94 6.49
N ILE A 149 4.14 5.96 5.70
CA ILE A 149 3.96 6.11 4.25
C ILE A 149 2.98 7.24 3.94
N LEU A 150 1.84 7.29 4.64
CA LEU A 150 0.85 8.35 4.46
C LEU A 150 1.41 9.73 4.82
N ARG A 151 2.22 9.85 5.88
CA ARG A 151 2.90 11.09 6.24
C ARG A 151 3.81 11.56 5.13
N GLN A 152 4.66 10.68 4.60
CA GLN A 152 5.58 11.01 3.52
C GLN A 152 4.83 11.55 2.28
N ASP A 153 3.79 10.84 1.87
CA ASP A 153 2.91 11.24 0.77
C ASP A 153 2.25 12.61 1.01
N LEU A 154 1.78 12.87 2.23
CA LEU A 154 1.22 14.16 2.62
C LEU A 154 2.26 15.28 2.54
N TYR A 155 3.51 15.03 2.95
CA TYR A 155 4.61 15.98 2.81
C TYR A 155 4.93 16.31 1.36
N GLU A 156 4.94 15.32 0.47
CA GLU A 156 5.14 15.56 -0.97
C GLU A 156 4.05 16.47 -1.55
N VAL A 157 2.79 16.25 -1.14
CA VAL A 157 1.67 17.13 -1.51
C VAL A 157 1.84 18.53 -0.92
N LEU A 158 2.23 18.65 0.36
CA LEU A 158 2.46 19.95 0.99
C LEU A 158 3.59 20.71 0.30
N ASP A 159 4.68 20.05 -0.07
CA ASP A 159 5.81 20.62 -0.80
C ASP A 159 5.42 21.08 -2.20
N SER A 160 4.61 20.28 -2.91
CA SER A 160 4.11 20.65 -4.24
C SER A 160 3.15 21.85 -4.19
N VAL A 161 2.28 21.92 -3.17
CA VAL A 161 1.20 22.92 -3.10
C VAL A 161 1.64 24.22 -2.42
N PHE A 162 2.50 24.14 -1.42
CA PHE A 162 2.94 25.30 -0.61
C PHE A 162 4.41 25.66 -0.78
N GLY A 163 5.19 24.83 -1.50
CA GLY A 163 6.64 24.96 -1.59
C GLY A 163 7.34 24.21 -0.46
N LYS A 164 8.61 23.87 -0.68
CA LYS A 164 9.48 23.28 0.35
C LYS A 164 9.75 24.32 1.44
N GLU A 165 9.76 23.89 2.70
CA GLU A 165 10.43 24.69 3.72
C GLU A 165 11.92 24.68 3.41
N THR A 166 12.46 25.80 2.94
CA THR A 166 13.90 26.00 2.99
C THR A 166 14.27 26.10 4.45
N GLU A 167 15.02 25.11 4.95
CA GLU A 167 15.74 25.25 6.21
C GLU A 167 16.52 26.57 6.14
N PHE A 168 16.25 27.48 7.08
CA PHE A 168 16.97 28.74 7.14
C PHE A 168 18.36 28.46 7.73
N ASN A 169 19.30 28.10 6.86
CA ASN A 169 20.69 27.80 7.17
C ASN A 169 21.58 29.06 7.29
N GLY A 170 20.99 30.24 7.48
CA GLY A 170 21.69 31.46 7.88
C GLY A 170 22.56 32.12 6.80
N GLU A 171 22.86 31.46 5.69
CA GLU A 171 23.75 31.99 4.63
C GLU A 171 23.02 32.47 3.36
N ASP A 172 21.78 32.05 3.13
CA ASP A 172 21.04 32.39 1.90
C ASP A 172 19.98 33.48 2.11
N PHE A 173 20.41 34.71 2.34
CA PHE A 173 19.53 35.89 2.26
C PHE A 173 19.16 36.24 0.81
N SER A 174 19.83 35.66 -0.20
CA SER A 174 19.68 36.07 -1.61
C SER A 174 18.55 35.38 -2.37
N PHE A 175 17.94 34.32 -1.83
CA PHE A 175 16.92 33.53 -2.53
C PHE A 175 15.64 33.30 -1.70
N MET A 176 15.43 34.04 -0.62
CA MET A 176 14.16 33.96 0.09
C MET A 176 13.09 34.63 -0.77
N ASP A 177 12.13 33.84 -1.27
CA ASP A 177 11.05 34.33 -2.13
C ASP A 177 10.37 35.53 -1.45
N VAL A 178 10.44 36.69 -2.08
CA VAL A 178 9.84 37.94 -1.57
C VAL A 178 8.35 37.71 -1.25
N ASN A 179 7.69 36.78 -1.95
CA ASN A 179 6.32 36.35 -1.68
C ASN A 179 6.17 35.58 -0.37
N TYR A 180 7.11 34.73 0.02
CA TYR A 180 7.08 33.98 1.29
C TYR A 180 7.18 34.94 2.48
N LEU A 181 8.11 35.89 2.42
CA LEU A 181 8.28 36.91 3.45
C LEU A 181 7.08 37.87 3.53
N THR A 182 6.56 38.34 2.39
CA THR A 182 5.34 39.19 2.39
C THR A 182 4.10 38.43 2.85
N PHE A 183 3.99 37.12 2.59
CA PHE A 183 2.89 36.28 3.08
C PHE A 183 2.95 36.07 4.59
N LYS A 184 4.14 35.78 5.15
CA LYS A 184 4.38 35.65 6.59
C LYS A 184 4.13 36.97 7.34
N LEU A 185 4.50 38.10 6.72
CA LEU A 185 4.25 39.44 7.25
C LEU A 185 2.77 39.88 7.12
N LYS A 186 2.02 39.43 6.10
CA LYS A 186 0.61 39.81 5.89
C LYS A 186 -0.41 38.95 6.65
N ASN A 187 -0.20 37.65 6.79
CA ASN A 187 -1.24 36.71 7.26
C ASN A 187 -0.97 36.09 8.63
N GLY A 188 0.22 36.27 9.20
CA GLY A 188 0.58 35.82 10.56
C GLY A 188 0.68 34.30 10.78
N ILE A 189 0.00 33.48 9.97
CA ILE A 189 -0.01 32.02 10.07
C ILE A 189 -0.08 31.36 8.67
N ASN A 190 0.72 30.32 8.44
CA ASN A 190 0.72 29.58 7.18
C ASN A 190 -0.24 28.38 7.23
N GLY A 191 -1.01 28.17 6.16
CA GLY A 191 -1.86 26.99 6.00
C GLY A 191 -1.09 25.68 6.14
N ARG A 192 0.16 25.61 5.64
CA ARG A 192 1.04 24.43 5.79
C ARG A 192 1.27 24.08 7.26
N GLU A 193 1.71 25.05 8.06
CA GLU A 193 2.00 24.87 9.49
C GLU A 193 0.74 24.48 10.27
N VAL A 194 -0.41 25.06 9.91
CA VAL A 194 -1.71 24.69 10.51
C VAL A 194 -2.03 23.23 10.25
N LEU A 195 -1.84 22.74 9.01
CA LEU A 195 -2.12 21.34 8.67
C LEU A 195 -1.19 20.39 9.43
N ILE A 196 0.12 20.67 9.46
CA ILE A 196 1.11 19.84 10.17
C ILE A 196 0.77 19.74 11.66
N LEU A 197 0.48 20.86 12.31
CA LEU A 197 0.21 20.91 13.74
C LEU A 197 -1.18 20.38 14.10
N HIS A 198 -2.21 20.70 13.30
CA HIS A 198 -3.57 20.29 13.61
C HIS A 198 -3.76 18.78 13.45
N TYR A 199 -3.20 18.20 12.39
CA TYR A 199 -3.31 16.77 12.10
C TYR A 199 -2.17 15.93 12.69
N GLY A 200 -1.17 16.56 13.32
CA GLY A 200 -0.11 15.84 14.04
C GLY A 200 0.87 15.11 13.12
N LEU A 201 1.22 15.71 11.98
CA LEU A 201 2.17 15.08 11.05
C LEU A 201 3.58 14.95 11.65
N GLU A 202 3.94 15.79 12.63
CA GLU A 202 5.22 15.76 13.37
C GLU A 202 5.05 15.40 14.86
N GLY A 203 3.90 14.82 15.24
CA GLY A 203 3.65 14.43 16.61
C GLY A 203 2.19 14.56 17.02
N LYS A 204 1.94 15.04 18.23
CA LYS A 204 0.56 15.07 18.75
C LYS A 204 -0.27 16.16 18.07
N PRO A 205 -1.49 15.84 17.60
CA PRO A 205 -2.39 16.82 17.00
C PRO A 205 -2.71 17.93 18.00
N GLN A 206 -2.74 19.17 17.52
CA GLN A 206 -3.00 20.36 18.31
C GLN A 206 -4.38 20.95 17.97
N THR A 207 -5.09 21.45 18.98
CA THR A 207 -6.37 22.14 18.74
C THR A 207 -6.11 23.52 18.13
N PHE A 208 -7.10 24.07 17.42
CA PHE A 208 -7.00 25.44 16.88
C PHE A 208 -6.71 26.49 17.96
N GLU A 209 -7.15 26.27 19.20
CA GLU A 209 -6.87 27.16 20.34
C GLU A 209 -5.40 27.11 20.75
N GLN A 210 -4.79 25.93 20.75
CA GLN A 210 -3.37 25.73 21.03
C GLN A 210 -2.51 26.36 19.93
N ILE A 211 -2.87 26.16 18.67
CA ILE A 211 -2.20 26.76 17.51
C ILE A 211 -2.34 28.28 17.54
N ALA A 212 -3.54 28.80 17.78
CA ALA A 212 -3.80 30.24 17.89
C ALA A 212 -2.95 30.90 18.97
N LYS A 213 -2.84 30.26 20.15
CA LYS A 213 -1.97 30.71 21.24
C LYS A 213 -0.50 30.68 20.86
N LYS A 214 -0.03 29.64 20.15
CA LYS A 214 1.35 29.49 19.69
C LYS A 214 1.77 30.59 18.71
N PHE A 215 0.89 30.93 17.76
CA PHE A 215 1.15 31.96 16.74
C PHE A 215 0.67 33.36 17.13
N LYS A 216 0.10 33.54 18.33
CA LYS A 216 -0.50 34.81 18.81
C LYS A 216 -1.56 35.37 17.83
N VAL A 217 -2.35 34.48 17.24
CA VAL A 217 -3.46 34.82 16.33
C VAL A 217 -4.79 34.40 16.95
N THR A 218 -5.91 34.74 16.29
CA THR A 218 -7.24 34.29 16.76
C THR A 218 -7.51 32.86 16.28
N ARG A 219 -8.33 32.11 17.04
CA ARG A 219 -8.82 30.78 16.63
C ARG A 219 -9.46 30.80 15.23
N GLN A 220 -10.23 31.85 14.93
CA GLN A 220 -10.88 32.02 13.64
C GLN A 220 -9.86 32.18 12.50
N SER A 221 -8.76 32.90 12.72
CA SER A 221 -7.68 33.01 11.74
C SER A 221 -7.03 31.67 11.43
N VAL A 222 -6.87 30.79 12.44
CA VAL A 222 -6.35 29.43 12.24
C VAL A 222 -7.30 28.59 11.39
N GLN A 223 -8.61 28.64 11.68
CA GLN A 223 -9.65 27.94 10.89
C GLN A 223 -9.71 28.44 9.45
N GLU A 224 -9.62 29.75 9.24
CA GLU A 224 -9.58 30.31 7.88
C GLU A 224 -8.33 29.87 7.10
N ALA A 225 -7.18 29.80 7.78
CA ALA A 225 -5.93 29.33 7.18
C ALA A 225 -6.01 27.84 6.80
N GLU A 226 -6.55 27.00 7.68
CA GLU A 226 -6.83 25.58 7.41
C GLU A 226 -7.76 25.43 6.19
N PHE A 227 -8.91 26.11 6.20
CA PHE A 227 -9.89 26.02 5.13
C PHE A 227 -9.30 26.40 3.76
N LYS A 228 -8.54 27.50 3.71
CA LYS A 228 -7.84 27.94 2.50
C LYS A 228 -6.79 26.91 2.06
N ALA A 229 -6.07 26.31 3.00
CA ALA A 229 -5.05 25.30 2.72
C ALA A 229 -5.65 24.02 2.14
N ILE A 230 -6.67 23.46 2.78
CA ILE A 230 -7.38 22.27 2.30
C ILE A 230 -7.99 22.51 0.92
N LYS A 231 -8.62 23.68 0.71
CA LYS A 231 -9.17 24.05 -0.60
C LYS A 231 -8.09 24.10 -1.69
N LYS A 232 -6.89 24.58 -1.35
CA LYS A 232 -5.75 24.62 -2.27
C LYS A 232 -5.26 23.21 -2.61
N ILE A 233 -5.14 22.32 -1.62
CA ILE A 233 -4.75 20.91 -1.82
C ILE A 233 -5.77 20.21 -2.71
N ARG A 234 -7.07 20.30 -2.40
CA ARG A 234 -8.15 19.64 -3.17
C ARG A 234 -8.16 20.02 -4.66
N ASN A 235 -7.77 21.25 -4.98
CA ASN A 235 -7.75 21.74 -6.37
C ASN A 235 -6.42 21.49 -7.09
N SER A 236 -5.38 21.04 -6.38
CA SER A 236 -4.07 20.74 -6.95
C SER A 236 -4.04 19.34 -7.60
N GLU A 237 -3.18 19.16 -8.61
CA GLU A 237 -2.98 17.85 -9.24
C GLU A 237 -2.40 16.83 -8.24
N ALA A 238 -1.48 17.25 -7.37
CA ALA A 238 -0.91 16.42 -6.31
C ALA A 238 -1.99 15.95 -5.31
N GLY A 239 -2.87 16.84 -4.87
CA GLY A 239 -3.97 16.49 -3.96
C GLY A 239 -4.99 15.55 -4.60
N LYS A 240 -5.31 15.71 -5.88
CA LYS A 240 -6.17 14.76 -6.61
C LYS A 240 -5.51 13.39 -6.75
N ALA A 241 -4.21 13.35 -7.04
CA ALA A 241 -3.45 12.11 -7.13
C ALA A 241 -3.42 11.36 -5.79
N LEU A 242 -3.21 12.10 -4.68
CA LEU A 242 -3.28 11.57 -3.31
C LEU A 242 -4.66 10.98 -3.02
N MET A 243 -5.74 11.73 -3.28
CA MET A 243 -7.11 11.24 -3.08
C MET A 243 -7.39 9.96 -3.88
N LYS A 244 -6.86 9.85 -5.09
CA LYS A 244 -6.99 8.64 -5.92
C LYS A 244 -6.20 7.46 -5.36
N LYS A 245 -4.97 7.70 -4.88
CA LYS A 245 -4.10 6.66 -4.30
C LYS A 245 -4.75 6.01 -3.07
N TYR A 246 -5.37 6.82 -2.21
CA TYR A 246 -5.96 6.37 -0.95
C TYR A 246 -7.49 6.17 -0.99
N GLN A 247 -8.10 6.23 -2.18
CA GLN A 247 -9.54 6.12 -2.36
C GLN A 247 -10.10 4.82 -1.74
N TRP A 248 -9.36 3.71 -1.87
CA TRP A 248 -9.76 2.41 -1.33
C TRP A 248 -9.74 2.37 0.20
N MET A 249 -8.77 3.00 0.87
CA MET A 249 -8.74 3.06 2.34
C MET A 249 -9.95 3.85 2.88
N VAL A 250 -10.29 4.97 2.23
CA VAL A 250 -11.48 5.74 2.59
C VAL A 250 -12.75 4.93 2.34
N PHE A 251 -12.81 4.19 1.23
CA PHE A 251 -13.95 3.32 0.92
C PHE A 251 -14.14 2.22 1.98
N ASN A 252 -13.06 1.52 2.34
CA ASN A 252 -13.11 0.48 3.36
C ASN A 252 -13.49 1.03 4.74
N SER A 253 -12.96 2.19 5.13
CA SER A 253 -13.32 2.84 6.40
C SER A 253 -14.80 3.20 6.44
N LEU A 254 -15.36 3.70 5.33
CA LEU A 254 -16.80 3.96 5.21
C LEU A 254 -17.64 2.67 5.20
N GLU A 255 -17.11 1.58 4.65
CA GLU A 255 -17.77 0.26 4.67
C GLU A 255 -17.80 -0.33 6.09
N GLN A 256 -16.70 -0.21 6.83
CA GLN A 256 -16.64 -0.56 8.25
C GLN A 256 -17.57 0.31 9.10
N GLU A 257 -17.62 1.62 8.89
CA GLU A 257 -18.57 2.51 9.58
C GLU A 257 -20.03 2.15 9.25
N LYS A 258 -20.33 1.84 7.98
CA LYS A 258 -21.66 1.35 7.57
C LYS A 258 -22.00 0.04 8.29
N ASP A 259 -21.06 -0.88 8.40
CA ASP A 259 -21.28 -2.16 9.09
C ASP A 259 -21.46 -1.98 10.59
N GLN A 260 -20.76 -1.02 11.22
CA GLN A 260 -21.01 -0.63 12.61
C GLN A 260 -22.39 0.01 12.78
N ILE A 261 -22.83 0.87 11.86
CA ILE A 261 -24.19 1.43 11.86
C ILE A 261 -25.24 0.33 11.73
N ASN A 262 -24.97 -0.68 10.90
CA ASN A 262 -25.83 -1.86 10.75
C ASN A 262 -25.81 -2.75 12.00
N GLN A 263 -24.73 -2.80 12.78
CA GLN A 263 -24.70 -3.51 14.06
C GLN A 263 -25.65 -2.89 15.11
N PHE A 264 -25.93 -1.59 15.03
CA PHE A 264 -26.89 -0.91 15.92
C PHE A 264 -28.33 -0.97 15.43
N ALA A 265 -28.57 -1.46 14.21
CA ALA A 265 -29.90 -1.70 13.69
C ALA A 265 -30.08 -3.21 13.53
N SER A 266 -30.78 -3.87 14.48
CA SER A 266 -31.26 -5.25 14.25
C SER A 266 -31.85 -5.31 12.84
N PRO A 267 -31.57 -6.34 12.02
CA PRO A 267 -32.17 -6.50 10.69
C PRO A 267 -33.68 -6.24 10.69
N ASP A 268 -34.36 -6.60 11.79
CA ASP A 268 -35.78 -6.36 12.04
C ASP A 268 -36.15 -4.87 12.06
N VAL A 269 -35.30 -3.99 12.60
CA VAL A 269 -35.53 -2.53 12.68
C VAL A 269 -35.36 -1.86 11.32
N VAL A 270 -34.45 -2.39 10.49
CA VAL A 270 -34.28 -1.92 9.10
C VAL A 270 -35.46 -2.37 8.24
N LEU A 271 -35.92 -3.62 8.42
CA LEU A 271 -37.08 -4.17 7.73
C LEU A 271 -38.38 -3.46 8.14
N GLU A 272 -38.62 -3.23 9.43
CA GLU A 272 -39.79 -2.50 9.94
C GLU A 272 -39.85 -1.06 9.41
N ARG A 273 -38.69 -0.40 9.27
CA ARG A 273 -38.60 0.94 8.66
C ARG A 273 -38.82 0.93 7.15
N MET A 274 -38.43 -0.14 6.45
CA MET A 274 -38.71 -0.29 5.03
C MET A 274 -40.19 -0.60 4.78
N GLU A 275 -40.80 -1.49 5.57
CA GLU A 275 -42.24 -1.79 5.50
C GLU A 275 -43.11 -0.56 5.78
N THR A 276 -42.77 0.23 6.79
CA THR A 276 -43.50 1.49 7.08
C THR A 276 -43.33 2.54 5.98
N LEU A 277 -42.18 2.58 5.29
CA LEU A 277 -41.95 3.45 4.13
C LEU A 277 -42.76 2.99 2.92
N ASP A 278 -42.83 1.69 2.67
CA ASP A 278 -43.62 1.09 1.60
C ASP A 278 -45.12 1.29 1.83
N ASP A 279 -45.61 1.13 3.06
CA ASP A 279 -47.01 1.42 3.42
C ASP A 279 -47.38 2.90 3.22
N LEU A 280 -46.47 3.82 3.59
CA LEU A 280 -46.65 5.26 3.37
C LEU A 280 -46.65 5.60 1.88
N LEU A 281 -45.75 5.01 1.09
CA LEU A 281 -45.71 5.18 -0.36
C LEU A 281 -46.98 4.61 -1.02
N TYR A 282 -47.46 3.46 -0.58
CA TYR A 282 -48.68 2.83 -1.08
C TYR A 282 -49.92 3.68 -0.73
N GLY A 283 -49.95 4.26 0.47
CA GLY A 283 -51.00 5.19 0.89
C GLY A 283 -51.02 6.49 0.06
N ILE A 284 -49.84 7.05 -0.23
CA ILE A 284 -49.71 8.25 -1.07
C ILE A 284 -50.12 7.95 -2.53
N LEU A 285 -49.68 6.81 -3.08
CA LEU A 285 -50.00 6.40 -4.44
C LEU A 285 -51.51 6.13 -4.62
N ASN A 286 -52.19 5.55 -3.62
CA ASN A 286 -53.64 5.32 -3.65
C ASN A 286 -54.47 6.59 -3.42
N GLN A 287 -53.88 7.68 -2.92
CA GLN A 287 -54.54 8.98 -2.84
C GLN A 287 -54.35 9.82 -4.11
N CYS A 288 -53.43 9.43 -5.00
CA CYS A 288 -53.15 10.09 -6.27
C CYS A 288 -53.83 9.44 -7.50
N CYS A 289 -54.73 8.48 -7.29
CA CYS A 289 -55.64 7.93 -8.31
C CYS A 289 -57.10 8.25 -7.99
#